data_AF-A0A9E6N082-F1
#
_entry.id   AF-A0A9E6N082-F1
#
_cell.length_a   1.000
_cell.length_b   1.000
_cell.length_c   1.000
_cell.angle_alpha   90.00
_cell.angle_beta   90.00
_cell.angle_gamma   90.00
#
_symmetry.space_group_name_H-M   'P 1'
#
loop_
_entity.id
_entity.type
_entity.pdbx_description
1 polymer ?
#
loop_
_entity_poly.entity_id
_entity_poly.type
_entity_poly.pdbx_seq_one_letter_code
_entity_poly.pdbx_strand_id
1 'polypeptide(L)'
;MGKELRRGVLMTLDGGQVHAGLLYVDNLVDYLLWAAKSPQALGECFNVRDPGEVTWGQFIQDFKRALDGRGWVIDLPFAVADGLAHLSAGVLGRLLPGEPLLHPLLVRLFGRTCGHSIKKIQTASGFVGAVPYPEALKRSVQWFQIEAA
;
A
#
# COMPACT_ATOMS: atom_id res chain seq x y z
N MET A 1 -1.51 -6.17 -7.86
CA MET A 1 -2.86 -5.80 -7.35
C MET A 1 -3.81 -5.38 -8.48
N GLY A 2 -3.48 -4.41 -9.34
CA GLY A 2 -4.43 -3.92 -10.36
C GLY A 2 -4.91 -4.98 -11.36
N LYS A 3 -4.04 -5.90 -11.78
CA LYS A 3 -4.39 -7.00 -12.70
C LYS A 3 -5.34 -8.00 -12.04
N GLU A 4 -5.08 -8.32 -10.78
CA GLU A 4 -5.87 -9.21 -9.94
C GLU A 4 -7.26 -8.63 -9.69
N LEU A 5 -7.37 -7.34 -9.42
CA LEU A 5 -8.66 -6.67 -9.27
C LEU A 5 -9.45 -6.60 -10.58
N ARG A 6 -8.77 -6.54 -11.73
CA ARG A 6 -9.42 -6.56 -13.04
C ARG A 6 -10.05 -7.93 -13.34
N ARG A 7 -9.29 -9.03 -13.25
CA ARG A 7 -9.73 -10.39 -13.66
C ARG A 7 -9.11 -11.57 -12.88
N GLY A 8 -8.37 -11.33 -11.81
CA GLY A 8 -7.69 -12.37 -11.04
C GLY A 8 -8.26 -12.55 -9.64
N VAL A 9 -7.40 -12.97 -8.72
CA VAL A 9 -7.71 -13.16 -7.30
C VAL A 9 -6.76 -12.30 -6.47
N LEU A 10 -7.29 -11.49 -5.57
CA LEU A 10 -6.54 -10.75 -4.57
C LEU A 10 -6.92 -11.26 -3.18
N MET A 11 -5.94 -11.35 -2.28
CA MET A 11 -6.16 -11.70 -0.88
C MET A 11 -6.21 -10.45 -0.01
N THR A 12 -7.15 -10.40 0.93
CA THR A 12 -7.16 -9.46 2.06
C THR A 12 -6.98 -10.21 3.38
N LEU A 13 -6.57 -9.49 4.42
CA LEU A 13 -6.34 -10.05 5.75
C LEU A 13 -7.22 -9.34 6.77
N ASP A 14 -7.94 -10.12 7.58
CA ASP A 14 -8.87 -9.64 8.60
C ASP A 14 -9.79 -8.52 8.07
N GLY A 15 -10.36 -8.68 6.89
CA GLY A 15 -11.22 -7.70 6.21
C GLY A 15 -10.50 -6.46 5.70
N GLY A 16 -9.16 -6.45 5.69
CA GLY A 16 -8.34 -5.30 5.29
C GLY A 16 -8.48 -4.09 6.21
N GLN A 17 -8.82 -4.30 7.49
CA GLN A 17 -9.14 -3.23 8.43
C GLN A 17 -7.94 -2.39 8.87
N VAL A 18 -6.72 -2.87 8.64
CA VAL A 18 -5.51 -2.14 9.01
C VAL A 18 -5.26 -0.97 8.07
N HIS A 19 -4.68 0.09 8.61
CA HIS A 19 -4.35 1.31 7.89
C HIS A 19 -3.32 1.04 6.78
N ALA A 20 -3.62 1.44 5.54
CA ALA A 20 -2.81 1.14 4.35
C ALA A 20 -1.55 2.02 4.21
N GLY A 21 -1.55 3.20 4.84
CA GLY A 21 -0.34 4.05 4.89
C GLY A 21 -0.01 4.67 3.54
N LEU A 22 -1.02 4.96 2.73
CA LEU A 22 -0.87 5.40 1.35
C LEU A 22 -0.10 6.72 1.26
N LEU A 23 0.72 6.82 0.22
CA LEU A 23 1.43 8.04 -0.16
C LEU A 23 1.39 8.16 -1.68
N TYR A 24 0.73 9.20 -2.17
CA TYR A 24 0.73 9.51 -3.58
C TYR A 24 2.10 10.05 -4.02
N VAL A 25 2.55 9.66 -5.22
CA VAL A 25 3.92 9.93 -5.69
C VAL A 25 4.21 11.42 -5.81
N ASP A 26 3.26 12.24 -6.26
CA ASP A 26 3.49 13.69 -6.39
C ASP A 26 3.67 14.32 -5.01
N ASN A 27 2.88 13.88 -4.01
CA ASN A 27 3.02 14.33 -2.63
C ASN A 27 4.38 13.89 -2.04
N LEU A 28 4.85 12.68 -2.35
CA LEU A 28 6.19 12.20 -1.95
C LEU A 28 7.28 13.09 -2.54
N VAL A 29 7.18 13.46 -3.82
CA VAL A 29 8.15 14.33 -4.49
C VAL A 29 8.24 15.68 -3.79
N ASP A 30 7.12 16.27 -3.36
CA ASP A 30 7.13 17.51 -2.59
C ASP A 30 7.93 17.36 -1.28
N TYR A 31 7.70 16.26 -0.53
CA TYR A 31 8.47 15.98 0.69
C TYR A 31 9.98 15.80 0.42
N LEU A 32 10.35 15.12 -0.66
CA LEU A 32 11.76 14.94 -1.05
C LEU A 32 12.41 16.28 -1.42
N LEU A 33 11.71 17.12 -2.18
CA LEU A 33 12.20 18.45 -2.56
C LEU A 33 12.34 19.39 -1.35
N TRP A 34 11.42 19.29 -0.38
CA TRP A 34 11.53 20.00 0.89
C TRP A 34 12.73 19.50 1.70
N ALA A 35 12.88 18.19 1.86
CA ALA A 35 13.95 17.60 2.64
C ALA A 35 15.34 17.95 2.07
N ALA A 36 15.46 18.03 0.74
CA ALA A 36 16.69 18.42 0.07
C ALA A 36 17.11 19.88 0.32
N LYS A 37 16.18 20.76 0.70
CA LYS A 37 16.42 22.21 0.83
C LYS A 37 16.32 22.72 2.27
N SER A 38 15.63 22.00 3.15
CA SER A 38 15.32 22.45 4.50
C SER A 38 16.43 22.10 5.49
N PRO A 39 17.00 23.07 6.22
CA PRO A 39 17.92 22.79 7.33
C PRO A 39 17.27 21.93 8.43
N GLN A 40 15.94 21.97 8.56
CA GLN A 40 15.20 21.16 9.55
C GLN A 40 15.17 19.67 9.22
N ALA A 41 15.54 19.30 7.98
CA ALA A 41 15.62 17.89 7.58
C ALA A 41 17.02 17.30 7.81
N LEU A 42 18.03 18.11 8.13
CA LEU A 42 19.41 17.66 8.26
C LEU A 42 19.57 16.73 9.48
N GLY A 43 20.07 15.52 9.24
CA GLY A 43 20.27 14.52 10.29
C GLY A 43 18.98 13.86 10.80
N GLU A 44 17.84 14.15 10.17
CA GLU A 44 16.55 13.66 10.61
C GLU A 44 16.08 12.43 9.82
N CYS A 45 15.30 11.59 10.49
CA CYS A 45 14.55 10.50 9.86
C CYS A 45 13.04 10.72 10.04
N PHE A 46 12.28 10.61 8.94
CA PHE A 46 10.85 10.88 8.90
C PHE A 46 10.08 9.71 8.29
N ASN A 47 8.92 9.40 8.86
CA ASN A 47 7.89 8.62 8.16
C ASN A 47 7.02 9.57 7.34
N VAL A 48 6.66 9.16 6.13
CA VAL A 48 5.86 9.95 5.20
C VAL A 48 4.69 9.12 4.71
N ARG A 49 3.49 9.71 4.77
CA ARG A 49 2.25 9.22 4.15
C ARG A 49 1.29 10.39 3.98
N ASP A 50 0.32 10.24 3.09
CA ASP A 50 -0.81 11.17 2.99
C ASP A 50 -1.64 11.11 4.28
N PRO A 51 -2.30 12.19 4.72
CA PRO A 51 -2.97 12.24 6.03
C PRO A 51 -4.22 11.35 6.12
N GLY A 52 -4.78 10.89 5.00
CA GLY A 52 -6.01 10.09 4.97
C GLY A 52 -5.88 8.77 5.74
N GLU A 53 -6.92 8.38 6.47
CA GLU A 53 -6.97 7.15 7.26
C GLU A 53 -7.51 5.95 6.47
N VAL A 54 -7.02 5.78 5.24
CA VAL A 54 -7.52 4.75 4.33
C VAL A 54 -7.02 3.38 4.76
N THR A 55 -7.93 2.43 4.90
CA THR A 55 -7.62 1.02 5.19
C THR A 55 -7.31 0.25 3.89
N TRP A 56 -6.63 -0.90 4.00
CA TRP A 56 -6.38 -1.75 2.82
C TRP A 56 -7.68 -2.19 2.16
N GLY A 57 -8.68 -2.55 2.95
CA GLY A 57 -10.01 -2.96 2.45
C GLY A 57 -10.68 -1.84 1.67
N GLN A 58 -10.65 -0.61 2.19
CA GLN A 58 -11.20 0.56 1.50
C GLN A 58 -10.46 0.82 0.17
N PHE A 59 -9.12 0.88 0.21
CA PHE A 59 -8.32 1.11 -0.99
C PHE A 59 -8.59 0.06 -2.08
N ILE A 60 -8.61 -1.21 -1.71
CA ILE A 60 -8.86 -2.33 -2.62
C ILE A 60 -10.24 -2.23 -3.25
N GLN A 61 -11.27 -1.94 -2.46
CA GLN A 61 -12.64 -1.80 -2.96
C GLN A 61 -12.80 -0.59 -3.88
N ASP A 62 -12.24 0.56 -3.51
CA ASP A 62 -12.32 1.77 -4.31
C ASP A 62 -11.56 1.61 -5.63
N PHE A 63 -10.37 1.01 -5.61
CA PHE A 63 -9.58 0.73 -6.81
C PHE A 63 -10.29 -0.28 -7.73
N LYS A 64 -10.86 -1.35 -7.17
CA LYS A 64 -11.64 -2.33 -7.94
C LYS A 64 -12.85 -1.68 -8.60
N ARG A 65 -13.59 -0.84 -7.87
CA ARG A 65 -14.74 -0.10 -8.39
C ARG A 65 -14.34 0.82 -9.53
N ALA A 66 -13.26 1.58 -9.36
CA ALA A 66 -12.76 2.51 -10.39
C ALA A 66 -12.26 1.81 -11.67
N LEU A 67 -11.89 0.52 -11.57
CA LEU A 67 -11.51 -0.31 -12.72
C LEU A 67 -12.69 -1.02 -13.42
N ASP A 68 -13.90 -0.94 -12.88
CA ASP A 68 -14.99 -1.88 -13.20
C ASP A 68 -14.51 -3.35 -13.11
N GLY A 69 -13.65 -3.61 -12.13
CA GLY A 69 -12.91 -4.86 -11.99
C GLY A 69 -13.82 -6.02 -11.56
N ARG A 70 -13.63 -7.18 -12.21
CA ARG A 70 -14.37 -8.42 -11.92
C ARG A 70 -13.54 -9.44 -11.14
N GLY A 71 -12.36 -9.05 -10.66
CA GLY A 71 -11.49 -9.89 -9.85
C GLY A 71 -12.13 -10.29 -8.52
N TRP A 72 -11.77 -11.47 -8.02
CA TRP A 72 -12.23 -11.95 -6.72
C TRP A 72 -11.35 -11.39 -5.60
N VAL A 73 -11.97 -10.99 -4.49
CA VAL A 73 -11.26 -10.59 -3.27
C VAL A 73 -11.61 -11.62 -2.20
N ILE A 74 -10.61 -12.37 -1.76
CA ILE A 74 -10.75 -13.44 -0.76
C ILE A 74 -10.15 -12.95 0.54
N ASP A 75 -10.89 -13.05 1.63
CA ASP A 75 -10.41 -12.65 2.94
C ASP A 75 -9.93 -13.85 3.75
N LEU A 76 -8.82 -13.71 4.47
CA LEU A 76 -8.26 -14.75 5.32
C LEU A 76 -7.85 -14.18 6.69
N PRO A 77 -8.07 -14.91 7.80
CA PRO A 77 -7.55 -14.48 9.09
C PRO A 77 -6.02 -14.37 9.08
N PHE A 78 -5.46 -13.32 9.68
CA PHE A 78 -4.02 -13.05 9.66
C PHE A 78 -3.18 -14.25 10.13
N ALA A 79 -3.59 -14.91 11.21
CA ALA A 79 -2.86 -16.06 11.77
C ALA A 79 -2.76 -17.24 10.78
N VAL A 80 -3.82 -17.47 10.00
CA VAL A 80 -3.83 -18.52 8.98
C VAL A 80 -2.90 -18.13 7.83
N ALA A 81 -2.98 -16.87 7.37
CA ALA A 81 -2.13 -16.36 6.31
C ALA A 81 -0.64 -16.38 6.68
N ASP A 82 -0.28 -15.95 7.90
CA ASP A 82 1.10 -15.88 8.39
C ASP A 82 1.69 -17.28 8.55
N GLY A 83 0.90 -18.25 9.04
CA GLY A 83 1.28 -19.66 9.11
C GLY A 83 1.56 -20.26 7.73
N LEU A 84 0.65 -20.07 6.77
CA LEU A 84 0.84 -20.55 5.39
C LEU A 84 2.04 -19.88 4.70
N ALA A 85 2.24 -18.58 4.94
CA ALA A 85 3.36 -17.85 4.38
C ALA A 85 4.71 -18.36 4.93
N HIS A 86 4.80 -18.65 6.23
CA HIS A 86 6.01 -19.21 6.83
C HIS A 86 6.32 -20.63 6.32
N LEU A 87 5.31 -21.48 6.12
CA LEU A 87 5.48 -22.80 5.53
C LEU A 87 5.94 -22.74 4.07
N SER A 88 5.33 -21.85 3.28
CA SER A 88 5.67 -21.69 1.86
C SER A 88 7.05 -21.08 1.64
N ALA A 89 7.43 -20.04 2.39
CA ALA A 89 8.76 -19.45 2.30
C ALA A 89 9.86 -20.38 2.84
N GLY A 90 9.56 -21.20 3.84
CA GLY A 90 10.51 -22.14 4.42
C GLY A 90 10.76 -23.39 3.56
N VAL A 91 9.69 -24.06 3.12
CA VAL A 91 9.77 -25.37 2.44
C VAL A 91 9.72 -25.22 0.92
N LEU A 92 8.73 -24.51 0.38
CA LEU A 92 8.55 -24.38 -1.07
C LEU A 92 9.59 -23.43 -1.70
N GLY A 93 9.92 -22.31 -1.04
CA GLY A 93 10.91 -21.35 -1.54
C GLY A 93 12.34 -21.90 -1.64
N ARG A 94 12.63 -23.03 -0.99
CA ARG A 94 13.91 -23.74 -1.11
C ARG A 94 13.91 -24.79 -2.23
N LEU A 95 12.74 -25.25 -2.67
CA LEU A 95 12.58 -26.37 -3.58
C LEU A 95 12.10 -25.97 -4.99
N LEU A 96 11.43 -24.82 -5.11
CA LEU A 96 10.88 -24.33 -6.37
C LEU A 96 11.55 -23.00 -6.77
N PRO A 97 11.97 -22.85 -8.03
CA PRO A 97 12.44 -21.56 -8.53
C PRO A 97 11.25 -20.59 -8.66
N GLY A 98 11.39 -19.39 -8.10
CA GLY A 98 10.40 -18.32 -8.15
C GLY A 98 10.04 -17.78 -6.78
N GLU A 99 9.46 -16.58 -6.73
CA GLU A 99 8.95 -16.02 -5.48
C GLU A 99 7.69 -16.79 -5.04
N PRO A 100 7.61 -17.23 -3.77
CA PRO A 100 6.42 -17.91 -3.27
C PRO A 100 5.21 -16.97 -3.34
N LEU A 101 4.08 -17.50 -3.82
CA LEU A 101 2.82 -16.76 -3.97
C LEU A 101 2.35 -16.06 -2.68
N LEU A 102 2.73 -16.60 -1.53
CA LEU A 102 2.44 -16.08 -0.18
C LEU A 102 3.74 -15.83 0.57
N HIS A 103 4.34 -14.66 0.38
CA HIS A 103 5.54 -14.28 1.11
C HIS A 103 5.17 -13.65 2.48
N PRO A 104 5.82 -14.03 3.60
CA PRO A 104 5.53 -13.49 4.93
C PRO A 104 5.57 -11.96 5.02
N LEU A 105 6.45 -11.33 4.22
CA LEU A 105 6.53 -9.87 4.12
C LEU A 105 5.22 -9.25 3.63
N LEU A 106 4.61 -9.82 2.58
CA LEU A 106 3.34 -9.32 2.04
C LEU A 106 2.22 -9.49 3.05
N VAL A 107 2.15 -10.67 3.70
CA VAL A 107 1.15 -10.91 4.76
C VAL A 107 1.27 -9.88 5.88
N ARG A 108 2.48 -9.57 6.32
CA ARG A 108 2.71 -8.56 7.36
C ARG A 108 2.40 -7.14 6.89
N LEU A 109 2.65 -6.81 5.63
CA LEU A 109 2.32 -5.51 5.05
C LEU A 109 0.80 -5.28 4.96
N PHE A 110 0.04 -6.30 4.55
CA PHE A 110 -1.43 -6.22 4.46
C PHE A 110 -2.15 -6.46 5.78
N GLY A 111 -1.49 -7.13 6.75
CA GLY A 111 -2.09 -7.53 8.02
C GLY A 111 -1.68 -6.69 9.22
N ARG A 112 -0.70 -5.78 9.07
CA ARG A 112 -0.30 -4.84 10.12
C ARG A 112 -0.42 -3.41 9.63
N THR A 113 -0.63 -2.49 10.58
CA THR A 113 -0.76 -1.06 10.26
C THR A 113 0.50 -0.55 9.58
N CYS A 114 0.30 0.06 8.41
CA CYS A 114 1.30 0.89 7.72
C CYS A 114 1.07 2.39 8.00
N GLY A 115 0.07 2.72 8.82
CA GLY A 115 -0.30 4.08 9.21
C GLY A 115 0.64 4.68 10.26
N HIS A 116 1.94 4.76 9.96
CA HIS A 116 2.90 5.36 10.88
C HIS A 116 2.64 6.87 11.08
N SER A 117 3.04 7.38 12.25
CA SER A 117 2.84 8.78 12.60
C SER A 117 3.65 9.70 11.67
N ILE A 118 2.94 10.66 11.07
CA ILE A 118 3.51 11.72 10.22
C ILE A 118 3.62 13.06 10.94
N LYS A 119 3.30 13.10 12.25
CA LYS A 119 3.32 14.36 13.02
C LYS A 119 4.66 15.07 12.92
N LYS A 120 5.77 14.32 12.99
CA LYS A 120 7.12 14.88 12.92
C LYS A 120 7.37 15.62 11.60
N ILE A 121 7.05 14.99 10.47
CA ILE A 121 7.27 15.62 9.16
C ILE A 121 6.29 16.75 8.91
N GLN A 122 5.03 16.64 9.36
CA GLN A 122 4.05 17.70 9.23
C GLN A 122 4.45 18.95 10.02
N THR A 123 4.95 18.79 11.26
CA THR A 123 5.44 19.91 12.06
C THR A 123 6.66 20.58 11.42
N ALA A 124 7.58 19.80 10.85
CA ALA A 124 8.80 20.34 10.24
C ALA A 124 8.56 20.98 8.85
N SER A 125 7.72 20.36 8.02
CA SER A 125 7.50 20.79 6.63
C SER A 125 6.32 21.75 6.46
N GLY A 126 5.31 21.67 7.33
CA GLY A 126 4.02 22.33 7.14
C GLY A 126 3.14 21.71 6.05
N PHE A 127 3.56 20.61 5.41
CA PHE A 127 2.83 20.00 4.31
C PHE A 127 1.72 19.06 4.79
N VAL A 128 0.59 19.10 4.08
CA VAL A 128 -0.59 18.26 4.33
C VAL A 128 -0.86 17.29 3.17
N GLY A 129 -0.03 17.29 2.12
CA GLY A 129 -0.26 16.51 0.89
C GLY A 129 -1.19 17.25 -0.06
N ALA A 130 -0.66 17.78 -1.16
CA ALA A 130 -1.40 18.63 -2.08
C ALA A 130 -2.51 17.87 -2.82
N VAL A 131 -2.29 16.59 -3.12
CA VAL A 131 -3.24 15.72 -3.82
C VAL A 131 -4.02 14.88 -2.81
N PRO A 132 -5.35 15.07 -2.67
CA PRO A 132 -6.16 14.28 -1.75
C PRO A 132 -6.44 12.87 -2.31
N TYR A 133 -6.77 11.94 -1.41
CA TYR A 133 -6.98 10.52 -1.74
C TYR A 133 -7.91 10.26 -2.95
N PRO A 134 -9.10 10.87 -3.08
CA PRO A 134 -9.98 10.59 -4.23
C PRO A 134 -9.33 10.93 -5.58
N GLU A 135 -8.59 12.04 -5.63
CA GLU A 135 -7.88 12.48 -6.84
C GLU A 135 -6.65 11.60 -7.11
N ALA A 136 -5.87 11.27 -6.06
CA ALA A 136 -4.75 10.34 -6.15
C ALA A 136 -5.17 8.97 -6.68
N LEU A 137 -6.28 8.42 -6.17
CA LEU A 137 -6.84 7.15 -6.63
C LEU A 137 -7.24 7.22 -8.11
N LYS A 138 -7.98 8.27 -8.50
CA LYS A 138 -8.42 8.49 -9.88
C LYS A 138 -7.23 8.53 -10.84
N ARG A 139 -6.19 9.32 -10.53
CA ARG A 139 -4.97 9.41 -11.34
C ARG A 139 -4.24 8.09 -11.41
N SER A 140 -4.14 7.37 -10.29
CA SER A 140 -3.47 6.06 -10.23
C SER A 140 -4.19 5.01 -11.10
N VAL A 141 -5.53 5.02 -11.11
CA VAL A 141 -6.34 4.12 -11.93
C VAL A 141 -6.18 4.45 -13.43
N GLN A 142 -6.23 5.73 -13.78
CA GLN A 142 -6.02 6.18 -15.17
C GLN A 142 -4.63 5.77 -15.68
N TRP A 143 -3.59 6.00 -14.88
CA TRP A 143 -2.23 5.58 -15.22
C TRP A 143 -2.15 4.05 -15.42
N PHE A 144 -2.73 3.27 -14.51
CA PHE A 144 -2.76 1.81 -14.65
C PHE A 144 -3.52 1.34 -15.89
N GLN A 145 -4.61 2.00 -16.28
CA GLN A 145 -5.36 1.66 -17.50
C GLN A 145 -4.53 1.93 -18.76
N ILE A 146 -3.70 2.98 -18.77
CA ILE A 146 -2.80 3.31 -19.89
C ILE A 146 -1.66 2.30 -19.99
N GLU A 147 -0.98 1.97 -18.89
CA GLU A 147 0.15 1.02 -18.92
C GLU A 147 -0.28 -0.44 -19.12
N ALA A 148 -1.48 -0.80 -18.65
CA ALA A 148 -1.99 -2.17 -18.77
C ALA A 148 -2.91 -2.37 -19.99
N ALA A 149 -2.86 -1.46 -20.96
CA ALA A 149 -3.42 -1.60 -22.31
C ALA A 149 -2.37 -2.21 -23.25
#